data_AF-A0A962KCW0-F1
#
_entry.id   AF-A0A962KCW0-F1
#
_cell.length_a   1.000
_cell.length_b   1.000
_cell.length_c   1.000
_cell.angle_alpha   90.00
_cell.angle_beta   90.00
_cell.angle_gamma   90.00
#
_symmetry.space_group_name_H-M   'P 1'
#
loop_
_entity.id
_entity.type
_entity.pdbx_description
1 polymer ?
#
loop_
_entity_poly.entity_id
_entity_poly.type
_entity_poly.pdbx_seq_one_letter_code
_entity_poly.pdbx_strand_id
1 'polypeptide(L)' 'ALEARYPMLRGTVRDHRTGQRRPRVRFFADGEDVTHQAPDAELPAAIASGAQPFMIVGALAGG' A
#
# COMPACT_ATOMS: atom_id res chain seq x y z
N ALA A 1 4.23 -9.37 -0.94
CA ALA A 1 5.62 -9.11 -1.37
C ALA A 1 6.35 -8.11 -0.45
N LEU A 2 5.87 -6.86 -0.30
CA LEU A 2 6.56 -5.81 0.48
C LEU A 2 6.78 -6.19 1.96
N GLU A 3 5.72 -6.52 2.69
CA GLU A 3 5.79 -6.91 4.12
C GLU A 3 6.50 -8.27 4.35
N ALA A 4 6.69 -9.05 3.29
CA ALA A 4 7.49 -10.28 3.36
C ALA A 4 8.99 -9.96 3.31
N ARG A 5 9.39 -9.00 2.45
CA ARG A 5 10.76 -8.49 2.34
C ARG A 5 11.13 -7.57 3.49
N TYR A 6 10.14 -6.87 4.05
CA TYR A 6 10.29 -5.87 5.11
C TYR A 6 9.32 -6.16 6.26
N PRO A 7 9.66 -7.11 7.16
CA PRO A 7 8.77 -7.56 8.22
C PRO A 7 8.33 -6.44 9.18
N MET A 8 9.15 -5.40 9.35
CA MET A 8 8.83 -4.25 10.20
C MET A 8 7.65 -3.40 9.70
N LEU A 9 7.22 -3.57 8.44
CA LEU A 9 6.04 -2.89 7.89
C LEU A 9 4.72 -3.63 8.18
N ARG A 10 4.79 -4.86 8.70
CA ARG A 10 3.59 -5.61 9.09
C ARG A 10 2.89 -4.88 10.24
N GLY A 11 1.57 -4.73 10.15
CA GLY A 11 0.81 -3.99 11.17
C GLY A 11 0.80 -2.47 10.96
N THR A 12 1.73 -1.92 10.18
CA THR A 12 1.76 -0.48 9.88
C THR A 12 1.00 -0.17 8.59
N VAL A 13 1.12 -1.04 7.58
CA VAL A 13 0.44 -0.92 6.28
C VAL A 13 -0.90 -1.67 6.28
N ARG A 14 -0.89 -2.94 6.70
CA ARG A 14 -2.09 -3.78 6.85
C ARG A 14 -2.26 -4.18 8.31
N ASP A 15 -3.51 -4.32 8.74
CA ASP A 15 -3.82 -4.85 10.07
C ASP A 15 -3.31 -6.29 10.21
N HIS A 16 -2.62 -6.58 11.31
CA HIS A 16 -1.92 -7.85 11.50
C HIS A 16 -2.89 -9.05 11.60
N ARG A 17 -4.12 -8.80 12.04
CA ARG A 17 -5.10 -9.85 12.35
C ARG A 17 -6.03 -10.13 11.18
N THR A 18 -6.37 -9.10 10.42
CA THR A 18 -7.35 -9.18 9.31
C THR A 18 -6.71 -9.08 7.93
N GLY A 19 -5.46 -8.63 7.83
CA GLY A 19 -4.78 -8.37 6.56
C GLY A 19 -5.35 -7.18 5.78
N GLN A 20 -6.34 -6.47 6.34
CA GLN A 20 -7.01 -5.35 5.70
C GLN A 20 -6.13 -4.09 5.74
N ARG A 21 -6.29 -3.22 4.74
CA ARG A 21 -5.64 -1.91 4.71
C ARG A 21 -6.13 -1.05 5.88
N ARG A 22 -5.23 -0.33 6.54
CA ARG A 22 -5.60 0.50 7.68
C ARG A 22 -6.38 1.74 7.22
N PRO A 23 -7.41 2.20 7.96
CA PRO A 23 -8.28 3.32 7.55
C PRO A 23 -7.58 4.67 7.30
N ARG A 24 -6.36 4.86 7.82
CA ARG A 24 -5.56 6.10 7.68
C ARG A 24 -4.37 5.95 6.74
N VAL A 25 -4.32 4.89 5.93
CA VAL A 25 -3.27 4.64 4.95
C VAL A 25 -3.87 4.66 3.56
N ARG A 26 -3.29 5.45 2.65
CA ARG A 26 -3.66 5.56 1.24
C ARG A 26 -2.63 4.88 0.36
N PHE A 27 -3.08 4.35 -0.77
CA PHE A 27 -2.26 3.64 -1.75
C PHE A 27 -2.45 4.27 -3.12
N PHE A 28 -1.35 4.61 -3.78
CA PHE A 28 -1.38 5.17 -5.13
C PHE A 28 -0.56 4.32 -6.10
N ALA A 29 -1.14 4.07 -7.26
CA ALA A 29 -0.49 3.39 -8.38
C ALA A 29 -0.66 4.27 -9.61
N ASP A 30 0.45 4.61 -10.28
CA ASP A 30 0.43 5.43 -11.49
C ASP A 30 -0.27 6.80 -11.31
N GLY A 31 -0.18 7.36 -10.10
CA GLY A 31 -0.84 8.62 -9.74
C GLY A 31 -2.33 8.49 -9.39
N GLU A 32 -2.92 7.30 -9.52
CA GLU A 32 -4.33 7.04 -9.18
C GLU A 32 -4.49 6.49 -7.76
N ASP A 33 -5.57 6.88 -7.07
CA ASP A 33 -5.91 6.34 -5.76
C ASP A 33 -6.50 4.93 -5.91
N VAL A 34 -5.74 3.94 -5.45
CA VAL A 34 -6.12 2.53 -5.48
C VAL A 34 -6.46 2.00 -4.09
N THR A 35 -6.65 2.88 -3.09
CA THR A 35 -6.82 2.52 -1.67
C THR A 35 -7.94 1.51 -1.40
N HIS A 36 -9.01 1.55 -2.19
CA HIS A 36 -10.16 0.65 -2.04
C HIS A 36 -10.10 -0.60 -2.93
N GLN A 37 -9.08 -0.72 -3.78
CA GLN A 37 -8.88 -1.92 -4.59
C GLN A 37 -8.35 -3.08 -3.74
N ALA A 38 -8.54 -4.31 -4.24
CA ALA A 38 -8.06 -5.50 -3.56
C ALA A 38 -6.53 -5.45 -3.36
N PRO A 39 -6.03 -5.88 -2.20
CA PRO A 39 -4.59 -5.85 -1.87
C PRO A 39 -3.72 -6.74 -2.76
N ASP A 40 -4.35 -7.70 -3.44
CA ASP A 40 -3.74 -8.68 -4.33
C ASP A 40 -4.14 -8.44 -5.80
N ALA A 41 -4.77 -7.29 -6.09
CA ALA A 41 -5.00 -6.86 -7.46
C ALA A 41 -3.67 -6.68 -8.20
N GLU A 42 -3.65 -7.01 -9.48
CA GLU A 42 -2.47 -6.80 -10.32
C GLU A 42 -2.12 -5.31 -10.38
N LEU A 43 -0.83 -5.02 -10.24
CA LEU A 43 -0.33 -3.66 -10.37
C LEU A 43 -0.23 -3.28 -11.85
N PRO A 44 -0.45 -2.00 -12.20
CA PRO A 44 -0.19 -1.51 -13.55
C PRO A 44 1.22 -1.85 -14.02
N ALA A 45 1.38 -2.11 -15.32
CA ALA A 45 2.66 -2.55 -15.89
C ALA A 45 3.82 -1.57 -15.59
N ALA A 46 3.56 -0.26 -15.55
CA ALA A 46 4.54 0.76 -15.20
C ALA A 46 5.07 0.60 -13.76
N ILE A 47 4.23 0.18 -12.83
CA ILE A 47 4.61 -0.09 -11.44
C ILE A 47 5.31 -1.44 -11.33
N ALA A 48 4.76 -2.48 -11.96
CA ALA A 48 5.31 -3.83 -11.92
C ALA A 48 6.73 -3.92 -12.53
N SER A 49 7.00 -3.12 -13.56
CA SER A 49 8.34 -2.98 -14.18
C SER A 49 9.30 -2.09 -13.40
N GLY A 50 8.81 -1.33 -12.40
CA GLY A 50 9.59 -0.36 -11.64
C GLY A 50 9.79 0.99 -12.35
N ALA A 51 9.13 1.23 -13.49
CA ALA A 51 9.19 2.51 -14.20
C ALA A 51 8.46 3.65 -13.47
N GLN A 52 7.47 3.32 -12.64
CA GLN A 52 6.76 4.24 -11.76
C GLN A 52 6.75 3.72 -10.31
N PRO A 53 6.72 4.60 -9.30
CA PRO A 53 6.68 4.19 -7.90
C PRO A 53 5.26 3.83 -7.44
N PHE A 54 5.14 2.77 -6.65
CA PHE A 54 3.94 2.51 -5.85
C PHE A 54 4.04 3.27 -4.52
N MET A 55 3.11 4.17 -4.23
CA MET A 55 3.18 5.02 -3.05
C MET A 55 2.24 4.55 -1.95
N ILE A 56 2.77 4.44 -0.73
CA ILE A 56 2.00 4.15 0.49
C ILE A 56 2.10 5.38 1.40
N VAL A 57 0.98 6.06 1.60
CA VAL A 57 0.94 7.34 2.30
C VAL A 57 0.14 7.20 3.59
N GLY A 58 0.80 7.37 4.73
CA GLY A 58 0.13 7.45 6.03
C GLY A 58 -0.43 8.85 6.27
N ALA A 59 -1.68 8.95 6.71
CA ALA A 59 -2.22 10.21 7.22
C ALA A 59 -1.53 10.52 8.56
N LEU A 60 -0.59 11.47 8.54
CA LEU A 60 -0.09 12.13 9.73
C LEU A 60 -1.20 13.07 10.20
N ALA A 61 -2.01 12.62 11.15
CA ALA A 61 -2.91 13.52 11.85
C ALA A 61 -2.05 14.48 12.67
N GLY A 62 -1.81 15.69 12.14
CA GLY A 62 -1.28 16.80 12.91
C GLY A 62 -2.38 17.23 13.89
N GLY A 63 -2.16 16.97 15.17
CA GLY A 63 -2.90 17.58 16.26
C GLY A 63 -2.27 18.90 16.65
#